data_AF-A0A7K2WYB0-F1
#
_entry.id   AF-A0A7K2WYB0-F1
#
_cell.length_a   1.000
_cell.length_b   1.000
_cell.length_c   1.000
_cell.angle_alpha   90.00
_cell.angle_beta   90.00
_cell.angle_gamma   90.00
#
_symmetry.space_group_name_H-M   'P 1'
#
loop_
_entity.id
_entity.type
_entity.pdbx_description
1 polymer ?
#
loop_
_entity_poly.entity_id
_entity_poly.type
_entity_poly.pdbx_seq_one_letter_code
_entity_poly.pdbx_strand_id
1 'polypeptide(L)'
;RGDTVPFALPAPAHTALTRLARAAGCTPFMVLQAALAVTLRAHGAGDDISLGTAVAGRTDEALDDLVGFFVNTLVLRTDLSGEPTFRELLDRVKEFDIAAFSHGDVPFERLVEAVNPERSGDHHPLFQTMLVLQNQEQAGLDLPGVTVHDRSRHTGISKFDLTFSLTEVAEVTEVTKVTERADLAEQSGPTAAGISGYLEYATDLFDAPTARALSARFAHVLTQAVTDPDRPVADLDPLVPGERDVLLGQGRGTDRPPPTRTAPEAVRAWAARTPHAV
;
A
#
# COMPACT_ATOMS: atom_id res chain seq x y z
N ARG A 1 -4.45 -15.05 12.46
CA ARG A 1 -5.79 -14.38 12.53
C ARG A 1 -5.71 -13.06 11.78
N GLY A 2 -6.83 -12.44 11.42
CA GLY A 2 -6.83 -11.21 10.61
C GLY A 2 -7.84 -10.16 11.07
N ASP A 3 -7.55 -8.91 10.72
CA ASP A 3 -8.46 -7.77 10.83
C ASP A 3 -8.16 -6.76 9.70
N THR A 4 -8.99 -5.73 9.54
CA THR A 4 -8.85 -4.75 8.46
C THR A 4 -8.87 -3.30 8.95
N VAL A 5 -8.15 -2.45 8.23
CA VAL A 5 -8.23 -0.99 8.38
C VAL A 5 -8.49 -0.36 7.01
N PRO A 6 -9.27 0.74 6.94
CA PRO A 6 -9.57 1.35 5.65
C PRO A 6 -8.33 1.93 4.99
N PHE A 7 -8.35 1.94 3.66
CA PHE A 7 -7.44 2.67 2.80
C PHE A 7 -8.24 3.65 1.94
N ALA A 8 -7.71 4.86 1.76
CA ALA A 8 -8.31 5.85 0.86
C ALA A 8 -7.23 6.72 0.24
N LEU A 9 -7.32 6.87 -1.08
CA LEU A 9 -6.54 7.82 -1.88
C LEU A 9 -7.49 8.92 -2.39
N PRO A 10 -7.27 10.19 -2.03
CA PRO A 10 -8.10 11.30 -2.50
C PRO A 10 -8.10 11.44 -4.02
N ALA A 11 -9.22 11.94 -4.57
CA ALA A 11 -9.39 12.15 -6.02
C ALA A 11 -8.26 12.94 -6.71
N PRO A 12 -7.67 14.00 -6.11
CA PRO A 12 -6.54 14.71 -6.72
C PRO A 12 -5.30 13.81 -6.90
N ALA A 13 -5.00 12.96 -5.91
CA ALA A 13 -3.89 12.03 -5.97
C ALA A 13 -4.16 10.91 -6.98
N HIS A 14 -5.39 10.39 -7.03
CA HIS A 14 -5.79 9.43 -8.07
C HIS A 14 -5.70 10.03 -9.48
N THR A 15 -6.13 11.28 -9.68
CA THR A 15 -6.00 11.98 -10.96
C THR A 15 -4.53 12.12 -11.38
N ALA A 16 -3.65 12.49 -10.44
CA ALA A 16 -2.22 12.59 -10.69
C ALA A 16 -1.60 11.22 -11.01
N LEU A 17 -2.01 10.16 -10.30
CA LEU A 17 -1.63 8.77 -10.54
C LEU A 17 -1.99 8.34 -11.97
N THR A 18 -3.24 8.53 -12.39
CA THR A 18 -3.72 8.15 -13.72
C THR A 18 -3.00 8.93 -14.82
N ARG A 19 -2.72 10.23 -14.60
CA ARG A 19 -1.93 11.04 -15.51
C ARG A 19 -0.49 10.54 -15.62
N LEU A 20 0.15 10.22 -14.49
CA LEU A 20 1.51 9.68 -14.47
C LEU A 20 1.58 8.33 -15.18
N ALA A 21 0.64 7.42 -14.90
CA ALA A 21 0.57 6.12 -15.53
C ALA A 21 0.49 6.24 -17.06
N ARG A 22 -0.40 7.11 -17.56
CA ARG A 22 -0.51 7.41 -18.99
C ARG A 22 0.78 8.00 -19.58
N ALA A 23 1.39 8.97 -18.89
CA ALA A 23 2.61 9.63 -19.37
C ALA A 23 3.82 8.69 -19.40
N ALA A 24 3.92 7.74 -18.46
CA ALA A 24 4.99 6.75 -18.38
C ALA A 24 4.72 5.49 -19.23
N GLY A 25 3.54 5.37 -19.84
CA GLY A 25 3.12 4.20 -20.60
C GLY A 25 2.97 2.94 -19.73
N CYS A 26 2.51 3.10 -18.49
CA CYS A 26 2.29 2.01 -17.53
C CYS A 26 0.84 2.01 -17.01
N THR A 27 0.50 1.04 -16.17
CA THR A 27 -0.84 0.95 -15.57
C THR A 27 -0.92 1.67 -14.22
N PRO A 28 -2.12 2.06 -13.75
CA PRO A 28 -2.35 2.53 -12.37
C PRO A 28 -1.84 1.54 -11.32
N PHE A 29 -2.00 0.24 -11.56
CA PHE A 29 -1.49 -0.83 -10.72
C PHE A 29 0.05 -0.76 -10.54
N MET A 30 0.81 -0.57 -11.63
CA MET A 30 2.27 -0.44 -11.57
C MET A 30 2.70 0.77 -10.71
N VAL A 31 1.94 1.87 -10.75
CA VAL A 31 2.21 3.04 -9.89
C VAL A 31 1.94 2.74 -8.42
N LEU A 32 0.85 2.04 -8.12
CA LEU A 32 0.52 1.59 -6.75
C LEU A 32 1.58 0.64 -6.21
N GLN A 33 2.02 -0.32 -7.03
CA GLN A 33 3.09 -1.27 -6.71
C GLN A 33 4.38 -0.55 -6.36
N ALA A 34 4.83 0.36 -7.23
CA ALA A 34 6.06 1.13 -7.00
C ALA A 34 5.99 1.93 -5.70
N ALA A 35 4.88 2.64 -5.45
CA ALA A 35 4.69 3.42 -4.24
C ALA A 35 4.61 2.56 -2.97
N LEU A 36 3.99 1.37 -3.05
CA LEU A 36 3.95 0.42 -1.95
C LEU A 36 5.35 -0.12 -1.64
N ALA A 37 6.13 -0.47 -2.66
CA ALA A 37 7.51 -0.92 -2.49
C ALA A 37 8.39 0.16 -1.85
N VAL A 38 8.27 1.42 -2.26
CA VAL A 38 8.93 2.58 -1.60
C VAL A 38 8.50 2.69 -0.13
N THR A 39 7.20 2.53 0.15
CA THR A 39 6.67 2.58 1.51
C THR A 39 7.29 1.47 2.36
N LEU A 40 7.34 0.23 1.87
CA LEU A 40 7.90 -0.91 2.59
C LEU A 40 9.42 -0.77 2.80
N ARG A 41 10.16 -0.28 1.80
CA ARG A 41 11.59 0.08 1.93
C ARG A 41 11.80 1.03 3.10
N ALA A 42 10.99 2.08 3.20
CA ALA A 42 11.08 3.06 4.28
C ALA A 42 10.80 2.47 5.68
N HIS A 43 10.17 1.29 5.75
CA HIS A 43 9.92 0.53 6.98
C HIS A 43 10.91 -0.62 7.19
N GLY A 44 12.01 -0.66 6.43
CA GLY A 44 13.11 -1.60 6.63
C GLY A 44 12.98 -2.93 5.87
N ALA A 45 12.10 -3.00 4.86
CA ALA A 45 11.97 -4.21 4.03
C ALA A 45 13.14 -4.43 3.04
N GLY A 46 14.09 -3.48 2.96
CA GLY A 46 15.25 -3.54 2.07
C GLY A 46 15.01 -2.88 0.71
N ASP A 47 15.96 -3.06 -0.21
CA ASP A 47 15.92 -2.45 -1.55
C ASP A 47 15.33 -3.39 -2.61
N ASP A 48 15.02 -4.65 -2.28
CA ASP A 48 14.50 -5.64 -3.20
C ASP A 48 13.19 -6.22 -2.67
N ILE A 49 12.07 -5.69 -3.16
CA ILE A 49 10.75 -5.94 -2.59
C ILE A 49 9.94 -6.85 -3.52
N SER A 50 9.53 -8.01 -3.00
CA SER A 50 8.64 -8.93 -3.71
C SER A 50 7.20 -8.77 -3.21
N LEU A 51 6.28 -8.49 -4.13
CA LEU A 51 4.85 -8.36 -3.88
C LEU A 51 4.08 -9.46 -4.59
N GLY A 52 3.07 -10.01 -3.93
CA GLY A 52 2.09 -10.86 -4.60
C GLY A 52 1.03 -10.01 -5.30
N THR A 53 0.53 -10.48 -6.43
CA THR A 53 -0.72 -9.99 -7.01
C THR A 53 -1.59 -11.14 -7.51
N ALA A 54 -2.90 -10.93 -7.48
CA ALA A 54 -3.87 -11.85 -8.05
C ALA A 54 -4.21 -11.41 -9.48
N VAL A 55 -3.99 -12.31 -10.45
CA VAL A 55 -4.42 -12.10 -11.83
C VAL A 55 -5.60 -13.01 -12.15
N ALA A 56 -6.59 -12.47 -12.87
CA ALA A 56 -7.62 -13.30 -13.47
C ALA A 56 -6.97 -14.14 -14.57
N GLY A 57 -6.88 -15.46 -14.38
CA GLY A 57 -6.35 -16.42 -15.36
C GLY A 57 -7.32 -16.67 -16.53
N ARG A 58 -8.04 -15.63 -16.96
CA ARG A 58 -8.97 -15.62 -18.09
C ARG A 58 -8.27 -15.02 -19.31
N THR A 59 -7.23 -15.68 -19.79
CA THR A 59 -6.50 -15.27 -21.01
C THR A 59 -7.22 -15.65 -22.29
N ASP A 60 -8.30 -16.44 -22.21
CA ASP A 60 -9.17 -16.84 -23.31
C ASP A 60 -10.58 -16.27 -23.07
N GLU A 61 -11.10 -15.50 -24.03
CA GLU A 61 -12.46 -14.92 -24.00
C GLU A 61 -13.54 -16.00 -23.77
N ALA A 62 -13.29 -17.25 -24.16
CA ALA A 62 -14.21 -18.37 -23.93
C ALA A 62 -14.40 -18.74 -22.45
N LEU A 63 -13.52 -18.26 -21.56
CA LEU A 63 -13.56 -18.52 -20.11
C LEU A 63 -14.25 -17.41 -19.31
N ASP A 64 -14.68 -16.32 -19.96
CA ASP A 64 -15.29 -15.18 -19.28
C ASP A 64 -16.63 -15.52 -18.62
N ASP A 65 -17.43 -16.38 -19.26
CA ASP A 65 -18.74 -16.83 -18.78
C ASP A 65 -18.69 -18.10 -17.92
N LEU A 66 -17.50 -18.67 -17.67
CA LEU A 66 -17.35 -19.91 -16.90
C LEU A 66 -17.19 -19.66 -15.40
N VAL A 67 -18.04 -20.31 -14.61
CA VAL A 67 -17.95 -20.32 -13.13
C VAL A 67 -16.87 -21.32 -12.69
N GLY A 68 -15.72 -20.82 -12.22
CA GLY A 68 -14.60 -21.62 -11.69
C GLY A 68 -13.50 -20.77 -11.03
N PHE A 69 -12.60 -21.39 -10.27
CA PHE A 69 -11.48 -20.69 -9.60
C PHE A 69 -10.28 -20.59 -10.55
N PHE A 70 -10.15 -19.45 -11.24
CA PHE A 70 -9.11 -19.19 -12.24
C PHE A 70 -8.08 -18.14 -11.79
N VAL A 71 -8.01 -17.82 -10.50
CA VAL A 71 -7.07 -16.82 -10.00
C VAL A 71 -5.68 -17.45 -9.92
N ASN A 72 -4.71 -16.89 -10.64
CA ASN A 72 -3.30 -17.22 -10.46
C ASN A 72 -2.61 -16.12 -9.65
N THR A 73 -1.53 -16.48 -8.95
CA THR A 73 -0.73 -15.54 -8.17
C THR A 73 0.59 -15.27 -8.88
N LEU A 74 0.89 -14.00 -9.14
CA LEU A 74 2.19 -13.58 -9.66
C LEU A 74 3.01 -12.92 -8.54
N VAL A 75 4.34 -13.09 -8.64
CA VAL A 75 5.31 -12.44 -7.76
C VAL A 75 5.99 -11.34 -8.54
N LEU A 76 5.79 -10.10 -8.11
CA LEU A 76 6.28 -8.90 -8.75
C LEU A 76 7.40 -8.30 -7.92
N ARG A 77 8.62 -8.36 -8.46
CA ARG A 77 9.84 -7.93 -7.79
C ARG A 77 10.18 -6.50 -8.18
N THR A 78 10.45 -5.67 -7.19
CA THR A 78 10.75 -4.24 -7.37
C THR A 78 12.13 -3.93 -6.78
N ASP A 79 13.07 -3.53 -7.64
CA ASP A 79 14.44 -3.18 -7.27
C ASP A 79 14.59 -1.65 -7.09
N LEU A 80 14.74 -1.23 -5.84
CA LEU A 80 14.95 0.16 -5.41
C LEU A 80 16.44 0.52 -5.26
N SER A 81 17.37 -0.36 -5.65
CA SER A 81 18.80 -0.09 -5.52
C SER A 81 19.28 1.08 -6.40
N GLY A 82 20.31 1.78 -5.93
CA GLY A 82 20.94 2.89 -6.65
C GLY A 82 20.23 4.24 -6.52
N GLU A 83 19.33 4.39 -5.54
CA GLU A 83 18.59 5.63 -5.24
C GLU A 83 17.87 6.24 -6.47
N PRO A 84 17.00 5.48 -7.15
CA PRO A 84 16.29 5.98 -8.32
C PRO A 84 15.33 7.11 -7.94
N THR A 85 15.01 7.94 -8.91
CA THR A 85 13.77 8.75 -8.89
C THR A 85 12.54 7.85 -8.97
N PHE A 86 11.37 8.36 -8.58
CA PHE A 86 10.15 7.58 -8.70
C PHE A 86 9.83 7.21 -10.15
N ARG A 87 10.16 8.08 -11.11
CA ARG A 87 10.02 7.81 -12.55
C ARG A 87 10.91 6.66 -13.01
N GLU A 88 12.18 6.66 -12.63
CA GLU A 88 13.12 5.59 -12.99
C GLU A 88 12.70 4.25 -12.36
N LEU A 89 12.20 4.28 -11.11
CA LEU A 89 11.64 3.10 -10.47
C LEU A 89 10.43 2.57 -11.25
N LEU A 90 9.55 3.46 -11.71
CA LEU A 90 8.36 3.08 -12.48
C LEU A 90 8.73 2.43 -13.83
N ASP A 91 9.80 2.87 -14.47
CA ASP A 91 10.31 2.22 -15.68
C ASP A 91 10.80 0.79 -15.39
N ARG A 92 11.51 0.57 -14.28
CA ARG A 92 11.92 -0.78 -13.84
C ARG A 92 10.73 -1.68 -13.54
N VAL A 93 9.74 -1.16 -12.80
CA VAL A 93 8.50 -1.88 -12.47
C VAL A 93 7.74 -2.25 -13.74
N LYS A 94 7.56 -1.31 -14.66
CA LYS A 94 6.92 -1.55 -15.95
C LYS A 94 7.60 -2.66 -16.74
N GLU A 95 8.93 -2.63 -16.86
CA GLU A 95 9.71 -3.64 -17.57
C GLU A 95 9.53 -5.03 -16.94
N PHE A 96 9.67 -5.13 -15.62
CA PHE A 96 9.53 -6.40 -14.90
C PHE A 96 8.10 -6.94 -14.99
N ASP A 97 7.10 -6.11 -14.72
CA ASP A 97 5.70 -6.51 -14.68
C ASP A 97 5.21 -6.98 -16.05
N ILE A 98 5.59 -6.30 -17.15
CA ILE A 98 5.23 -6.74 -18.51
C ILE A 98 5.79 -8.15 -18.78
N ALA A 99 7.05 -8.41 -18.41
CA ALA A 99 7.64 -9.73 -18.55
C ALA A 99 7.00 -10.77 -17.63
N ALA A 100 6.59 -10.39 -16.41
CA ALA A 100 5.91 -11.27 -15.48
C ALA A 100 4.50 -11.65 -16.00
N PHE A 101 3.73 -10.68 -16.48
CA PHE A 101 2.39 -10.91 -17.03
C PHE A 101 2.43 -11.77 -18.30
N SER A 102 3.50 -11.71 -19.11
CA SER A 102 3.64 -12.59 -20.29
C SER A 102 3.86 -14.08 -19.92
N HIS A 103 4.10 -14.39 -18.66
CA HIS A 103 4.23 -15.73 -18.10
C HIS A 103 3.15 -16.02 -17.05
N GLY A 104 2.02 -15.29 -17.12
CA GLY A 104 0.95 -15.34 -16.13
C GLY A 104 0.19 -16.67 -16.05
N ASP A 105 0.46 -17.59 -16.98
CA ASP A 105 -0.09 -18.95 -17.05
C ASP A 105 0.68 -19.97 -16.22
N VAL A 106 1.90 -19.64 -15.78
CA VAL A 106 2.70 -20.52 -14.91
C VAL A 106 2.07 -20.57 -13.51
N PRO A 107 1.67 -21.76 -13.01
CA PRO A 107 1.10 -21.88 -11.68
C PRO A 107 2.10 -21.46 -10.59
N PHE A 108 1.62 -20.74 -9.57
CA PHE A 108 2.46 -20.28 -8.45
C PHE A 108 3.27 -21.42 -7.79
N GLU A 109 2.68 -22.60 -7.63
CA GLU A 109 3.36 -23.76 -7.02
C GLU A 109 4.59 -24.21 -7.83
N ARG A 110 4.55 -24.06 -9.16
CA ARG A 110 5.69 -24.37 -10.03
C ARG A 110 6.82 -23.35 -9.86
N LEU A 111 6.46 -22.08 -9.66
CA LEU A 111 7.45 -21.04 -9.36
C LEU A 111 8.15 -21.33 -8.02
N VAL A 112 7.39 -21.70 -6.98
CA VAL A 112 7.94 -22.08 -5.68
C VAL A 112 8.86 -23.31 -5.79
N GLU A 113 8.45 -24.33 -6.57
CA GLU A 113 9.26 -25.52 -6.84
C GLU A 113 10.60 -25.17 -7.52
N ALA A 114 10.56 -24.28 -8.52
CA ALA A 114 11.74 -23.89 -9.28
C ALA A 114 12.71 -22.99 -8.49
N VAL A 115 12.19 -22.02 -7.73
CA VAL A 115 13.00 -21.13 -6.87
C VAL A 115 13.54 -21.89 -5.67
N ASN A 116 12.77 -22.85 -5.15
CA ASN A 116 13.09 -23.68 -3.99
C ASN A 116 13.61 -22.88 -2.78
N PRO A 117 12.84 -21.90 -2.26
CA PRO A 117 13.23 -21.11 -1.09
C PRO A 117 13.27 -21.98 0.17
N GLU A 118 13.91 -21.48 1.23
CA GLU A 118 13.84 -22.13 2.54
C GLU A 118 12.37 -22.24 2.98
N ARG A 119 11.96 -23.46 3.32
CA ARG A 119 10.56 -23.72 3.68
C ARG A 119 10.31 -23.30 5.11
N SER A 120 9.32 -22.42 5.28
CA SER A 120 8.81 -22.01 6.58
C SER A 120 7.32 -22.30 6.68
N GLY A 121 6.85 -22.67 7.87
CA GLY A 121 5.42 -22.73 8.18
C GLY A 121 4.83 -21.38 8.58
N ASP A 122 5.69 -20.40 8.87
CA ASP A 122 5.31 -19.14 9.51
C ASP A 122 5.14 -17.98 8.51
N HIS A 123 5.59 -18.13 7.27
CA HIS A 123 5.46 -17.10 6.23
C HIS A 123 5.29 -17.71 4.84
N HIS A 124 4.68 -16.92 3.97
CA HIS A 124 4.46 -17.31 2.58
C HIS A 124 5.79 -17.30 1.79
N PRO A 125 6.05 -18.28 0.89
CA PRO A 125 7.41 -18.64 0.47
C PRO A 125 8.15 -17.60 -0.38
N LEU A 126 7.45 -16.72 -1.10
CA LEU A 126 8.06 -15.77 -2.04
C LEU A 126 7.71 -14.30 -1.79
N PHE A 127 6.69 -14.02 -0.99
CA PHE A 127 6.25 -12.67 -0.66
C PHE A 127 5.36 -12.71 0.58
N GLN A 128 5.31 -11.61 1.33
CA GLN A 128 4.48 -11.47 2.53
C GLN A 128 3.37 -10.42 2.38
N THR A 129 3.51 -9.54 1.38
CA THR A 129 2.53 -8.49 1.07
C THR A 129 1.86 -8.77 -0.27
N MET A 130 0.53 -8.76 -0.28
CA MET A 130 -0.29 -8.88 -1.48
C MET A 130 -0.87 -7.50 -1.85
N LEU A 131 -0.86 -7.15 -3.13
CA LEU A 131 -1.53 -5.97 -3.68
C LEU A 131 -2.56 -6.43 -4.71
N VAL A 132 -3.82 -6.06 -4.50
CA VAL A 132 -4.93 -6.33 -5.41
C VAL A 132 -5.58 -5.01 -5.77
N LEU A 133 -5.73 -4.76 -7.06
CA LEU A 133 -6.52 -3.64 -7.58
C LEU A 133 -7.70 -4.20 -8.39
N GLN A 134 -8.90 -3.90 -7.95
CA GLN A 134 -10.14 -4.26 -8.64
C GLN A 134 -10.60 -3.07 -9.48
N ASN A 135 -10.53 -3.25 -10.81
CA ASN A 135 -10.97 -2.26 -11.79
C ASN A 135 -12.34 -2.60 -12.40
N GLN A 136 -13.03 -3.61 -11.87
CA GLN A 136 -14.34 -4.02 -12.35
C GLN A 136 -15.42 -3.28 -11.58
N GLU A 137 -16.43 -2.77 -12.29
CA GLU A 137 -17.66 -2.30 -11.64
C GLU A 137 -18.16 -3.40 -10.73
N GLN A 138 -18.40 -3.07 -9.46
CA GLN A 138 -18.95 -4.02 -8.51
C GLN A 138 -20.28 -4.48 -9.08
N ALA A 139 -20.36 -5.75 -9.48
CA ALA A 139 -21.53 -6.29 -10.18
C ALA A 139 -22.77 -6.10 -9.29
N GLY A 140 -23.54 -5.06 -9.59
CA GLY A 140 -24.83 -4.83 -8.98
C GLY A 140 -25.76 -5.93 -9.47
N LEU A 141 -26.31 -6.72 -8.55
CA LEU A 141 -27.39 -7.63 -8.88
C LEU A 141 -28.65 -6.79 -9.14
N ASP A 142 -28.90 -6.49 -10.41
CA ASP A 142 -30.14 -5.85 -10.85
C ASP A 142 -31.26 -6.90 -10.89
N LEU A 143 -31.97 -7.02 -9.77
CA LEU A 143 -33.09 -7.92 -9.60
C LEU A 143 -34.38 -7.07 -9.51
N PRO A 144 -35.36 -7.24 -10.42
CA PRO A 144 -36.56 -6.42 -10.43
C PRO A 144 -37.28 -6.39 -9.08
N GLY A 145 -37.41 -5.20 -8.50
CA GLY A 145 -38.09 -4.99 -7.20
C GLY A 145 -37.26 -5.36 -5.97
N VAL A 146 -35.97 -5.67 -6.11
CA VAL A 146 -35.08 -6.06 -5.02
C VAL A 146 -33.85 -5.16 -4.97
N THR A 147 -33.67 -4.42 -3.87
CA THR A 147 -32.42 -3.72 -3.60
C THR A 147 -31.41 -4.69 -3.00
N VAL A 148 -30.30 -4.93 -3.69
CA VAL A 148 -29.23 -5.80 -3.20
C VAL A 148 -28.15 -4.95 -2.52
N HIS A 149 -27.75 -5.37 -1.33
CA HIS A 149 -26.63 -4.79 -0.59
C HIS A 149 -25.61 -5.88 -0.31
N ASP A 150 -24.37 -5.67 -0.73
CA ASP A 150 -23.28 -6.54 -0.30
C ASP A 150 -23.08 -6.39 1.23
N ARG A 151 -23.08 -7.52 1.93
CA ARG A 151 -22.84 -7.62 3.38
C ARG A 151 -21.66 -8.52 3.68
N SER A 152 -20.83 -8.84 2.69
CA SER A 152 -19.58 -9.56 2.86
C SER A 152 -18.75 -8.86 3.93
N ARG A 153 -18.48 -9.57 5.03
CA ARG A 153 -17.62 -9.09 6.11
C ARG A 153 -16.28 -9.78 6.02
N HIS A 154 -15.22 -9.09 6.43
CA HIS A 154 -13.94 -9.74 6.66
C HIS A 154 -14.13 -10.93 7.60
N THR A 155 -13.55 -12.07 7.24
CA THR A 155 -13.79 -13.36 7.89
C THR A 155 -13.02 -13.53 9.21
N GLY A 156 -12.22 -12.53 9.60
CA GLY A 156 -11.33 -12.58 10.76
C GLY A 156 -10.05 -13.39 10.50
N ILE A 157 -9.78 -13.71 9.23
CA ILE A 157 -8.65 -14.53 8.78
C ILE A 157 -7.88 -13.73 7.74
N SER A 158 -6.57 -13.54 8.00
CA SER A 158 -5.64 -12.99 7.01
C SER A 158 -4.90 -14.15 6.35
N LYS A 159 -4.83 -14.15 5.01
CA LYS A 159 -4.08 -15.18 4.24
C LYS A 159 -2.59 -14.87 4.10
N PHE A 160 -2.25 -13.59 4.19
CA PHE A 160 -0.89 -13.06 4.12
C PHE A 160 -0.64 -12.14 5.31
N ASP A 161 0.59 -11.69 5.50
CA ASP A 161 0.93 -10.78 6.59
C ASP A 161 0.22 -9.43 6.39
N LEU A 162 0.21 -8.96 5.15
CA LEU A 162 -0.47 -7.74 4.69
C LEU A 162 -1.14 -7.99 3.33
N THR A 163 -2.38 -7.54 3.16
CA THR A 163 -3.07 -7.53 1.86
C THR A 163 -3.75 -6.18 1.64
N PHE A 164 -3.27 -5.44 0.64
CA PHE A 164 -3.91 -4.23 0.16
C PHE A 164 -4.94 -4.61 -0.90
N SER A 165 -6.23 -4.53 -0.55
CA SER A 165 -7.34 -4.74 -1.48
C SER A 165 -7.95 -3.39 -1.84
N LEU A 166 -7.69 -2.94 -3.05
CA LEU A 166 -8.03 -1.60 -3.54
C LEU A 166 -9.05 -1.69 -4.68
N THR A 167 -9.88 -0.65 -4.80
CA THR A 167 -10.89 -0.52 -5.84
C THR A 167 -10.92 0.93 -6.32
N GLU A 168 -10.90 1.13 -7.63
CA GLU A 168 -11.15 2.45 -8.21
C GLU A 168 -12.63 2.80 -8.00
N VAL A 169 -12.90 3.91 -7.34
CA VAL A 169 -14.27 4.40 -7.17
C VAL A 169 -14.63 5.16 -8.45
N ALA A 170 -15.72 4.78 -9.11
CA ALA A 170 -16.35 5.63 -10.11
C ALA A 170 -17.25 6.65 -9.38
N GLU A 171 -17.27 7.90 -9.84
CA GLU A 171 -18.16 8.91 -9.26
C GLU A 171 -19.60 8.42 -9.42
N VAL A 172 -20.32 8.25 -8.31
CA VAL A 172 -21.77 8.07 -8.35
C VAL A 172 -22.32 9.41 -8.79
N THR A 173 -22.47 9.60 -10.10
CA THR A 173 -23.43 10.58 -10.60
C THR A 173 -24.74 10.19 -9.98
N GLU A 174 -25.26 10.99 -9.05
CA GLU A 174 -26.61 10.82 -8.55
C GLU A 174 -27.49 10.51 -9.75
N VAL A 175 -28.14 9.34 -9.74
CA VAL A 175 -29.31 9.09 -10.59
C VAL A 175 -30.43 9.97 -10.04
N THR A 176 -30.26 11.28 -10.20
CA THR A 176 -31.36 12.22 -10.31
C THR A 176 -32.03 11.85 -11.61
N LYS A 177 -33.22 11.25 -11.48
CA LYS A 177 -34.22 11.04 -12.52
C LYS A 177 -34.03 12.03 -13.69
N VAL A 178 -33.41 11.57 -14.79
CA VAL A 178 -33.43 12.33 -16.04
C VAL A 178 -34.81 12.12 -16.63
N THR A 179 -35.68 13.10 -16.39
CA THR A 179 -36.73 13.42 -17.33
C THR A 179 -36.07 14.23 -18.44
N GLU A 180 -36.37 13.86 -19.68
CA GLU A 180 -35.83 14.35 -20.94
C GLU A 180 -35.48 15.85 -20.99
N ARG A 181 -34.25 16.18 -21.40
CA ARG A 181 -33.94 16.89 -22.66
C ARG A 181 -32.44 17.20 -22.77
N ALA A 182 -31.93 16.99 -23.97
CA ALA A 182 -30.57 17.28 -24.40
C ALA A 182 -30.22 18.77 -24.28
N ASP A 183 -28.94 19.08 -24.05
CA ASP A 183 -28.12 19.87 -25.00
C ASP A 183 -26.65 19.95 -24.53
N LEU A 184 -25.76 19.47 -25.41
CA LEU A 184 -24.34 19.82 -25.64
C LEU A 184 -23.52 20.38 -24.45
N ALA A 185 -22.71 19.51 -23.84
CA ALA A 185 -21.49 19.91 -23.13
C ALA A 185 -20.37 18.88 -23.39
N GLU A 186 -19.16 19.39 -23.55
CA GLU A 186 -17.93 18.71 -23.95
C GLU A 186 -17.66 17.42 -23.16
N GLN A 187 -17.21 16.38 -23.87
CA GLN A 187 -16.79 15.09 -23.32
C GLN A 187 -15.54 15.24 -22.45
N SER A 188 -15.73 15.69 -21.20
CA SER A 188 -14.81 15.38 -20.12
C SER A 188 -15.08 13.93 -19.71
N GLY A 189 -14.08 13.06 -19.88
CA GLY A 189 -14.14 11.68 -19.39
C GLY A 189 -14.45 11.63 -17.89
N PRO A 190 -14.87 10.48 -17.34
CA PRO A 190 -15.28 10.36 -15.95
C PRO A 190 -14.23 10.98 -15.03
N THR A 191 -14.65 11.97 -14.25
CA THR A 191 -13.87 12.56 -13.16
C THR A 191 -13.55 11.43 -12.19
N ALA A 192 -12.25 11.22 -11.97
CA ALA A 192 -11.78 10.08 -11.22
C ALA A 192 -12.21 10.24 -9.75
N ALA A 193 -13.23 9.49 -9.32
CA ALA A 193 -13.44 9.29 -7.89
C ALA A 193 -12.24 8.48 -7.36
N GLY A 194 -11.86 8.70 -6.10
CA GLY A 194 -10.58 8.25 -5.56
C GLY A 194 -10.38 6.72 -5.60
N ILE A 195 -9.27 6.25 -5.04
CA ILE A 195 -9.10 4.81 -4.78
C ILE A 195 -9.55 4.56 -3.34
N SER A 196 -10.39 3.55 -3.13
CA SER A 196 -10.80 3.12 -1.80
C SER A 196 -10.49 1.65 -1.59
N GLY A 197 -10.53 1.17 -0.35
CA GLY A 197 -10.28 -0.22 -0.07
C GLY A 197 -9.92 -0.43 1.39
N TYR A 198 -9.14 -1.47 1.64
CA TYR A 198 -8.65 -1.78 2.97
C TYR A 198 -7.27 -2.43 2.92
N LEU A 199 -6.55 -2.28 4.03
CA LEU A 199 -5.43 -3.11 4.40
C LEU A 199 -5.95 -4.20 5.36
N GLU A 200 -5.89 -5.44 4.91
CA GLU A 200 -6.03 -6.62 5.75
C GLU A 200 -4.66 -6.99 6.31
N TYR A 201 -4.59 -7.31 7.61
CA TYR A 201 -3.33 -7.60 8.29
C TYR A 201 -3.46 -8.80 9.23
N ALA A 202 -2.36 -9.54 9.38
CA ALA A 202 -2.27 -10.60 10.37
C ALA A 202 -2.16 -10.02 11.78
N THR A 203 -3.17 -10.23 12.63
CA THR A 203 -3.22 -9.66 14.00
C THR A 203 -2.19 -10.26 14.95
N ASP A 204 -1.58 -11.37 14.54
CA ASP A 204 -0.49 -12.02 15.28
C ASP A 204 0.85 -11.27 15.06
N LEU A 205 0.93 -10.41 14.04
CA LEU A 205 2.12 -9.62 13.67
C LEU A 205 1.91 -8.11 13.83
N PHE A 206 0.71 -7.60 13.55
CA PHE A 206 0.41 -6.18 13.57
C PHE A 206 -0.78 -5.86 14.46
N ASP A 207 -0.72 -4.71 15.14
CA ASP A 207 -1.87 -4.12 15.81
C ASP A 207 -2.59 -3.09 14.91
N ALA A 208 -3.83 -2.75 15.27
CA ALA A 208 -4.64 -1.83 14.48
C ALA A 208 -4.00 -0.43 14.33
N PRO A 209 -3.37 0.18 15.37
CA PRO A 209 -2.64 1.43 15.20
C PRO A 209 -1.51 1.36 14.17
N THR A 210 -0.71 0.28 14.20
CA THR A 210 0.39 0.06 13.25
C THR A 210 -0.13 -0.10 11.83
N ALA A 211 -1.17 -0.91 11.64
CA ALA A 211 -1.79 -1.09 10.33
C ALA A 211 -2.40 0.22 9.78
N ARG A 212 -3.05 1.03 10.63
CA ARG A 212 -3.57 2.35 10.22
C ARG A 212 -2.46 3.31 9.82
N ALA A 213 -1.37 3.34 10.59
CA ALA A 213 -0.21 4.15 10.26
C ALA A 213 0.36 3.73 8.91
N LEU A 214 0.61 2.44 8.69
CA LEU A 214 1.13 1.94 7.42
C LEU A 214 0.22 2.28 6.23
N SER A 215 -1.10 2.09 6.37
CA SER A 215 -2.09 2.46 5.34
C SER A 215 -2.04 3.96 5.01
N ALA A 216 -1.98 4.82 6.02
CA ALA A 216 -1.89 6.27 5.84
C ALA A 216 -0.56 6.72 5.22
N ARG A 217 0.56 6.12 5.66
CA ARG A 217 1.90 6.39 5.11
C ARG A 217 1.98 5.95 3.65
N PHE A 218 1.40 4.80 3.28
CA PHE A 218 1.32 4.38 1.88
C PHE A 218 0.56 5.41 1.01
N ALA A 219 -0.63 5.85 1.44
CA ALA A 219 -1.38 6.89 0.72
C ALA A 219 -0.58 8.21 0.63
N HIS A 220 0.17 8.55 1.67
CA HIS A 220 1.00 9.76 1.71
C HIS A 220 2.18 9.69 0.74
N VAL A 221 2.97 8.61 0.79
CA VAL A 221 4.10 8.35 -0.13
C VAL A 221 3.61 8.34 -1.58
N LEU A 222 2.50 7.64 -1.85
CA LEU A 222 1.90 7.62 -3.18
C LEU A 222 1.54 9.04 -3.66
N THR A 223 0.94 9.86 -2.79
CA THR A 223 0.59 11.24 -3.12
C THR A 223 1.83 12.09 -3.44
N GLN A 224 2.90 11.97 -2.65
CA GLN A 224 4.17 12.67 -2.94
C GLN A 224 4.74 12.21 -4.28
N ALA A 225 4.85 10.89 -4.49
CA ALA A 225 5.43 10.26 -5.66
C ALA A 225 4.72 10.65 -6.98
N VAL A 226 3.39 10.73 -6.98
CA VAL A 226 2.63 11.12 -8.20
C VAL A 226 2.60 12.63 -8.43
N THR A 227 2.89 13.42 -7.40
CA THR A 227 2.96 14.89 -7.50
C THR A 227 4.31 15.35 -8.03
N ASP A 228 5.40 14.69 -7.60
CA ASP A 228 6.78 14.99 -8.00
C ASP A 228 7.54 13.70 -8.34
N PRO A 229 7.28 13.08 -9.51
CA PRO A 229 7.85 11.79 -9.88
C PRO A 229 9.35 11.82 -10.18
N ASP A 230 9.92 13.01 -10.38
CA ASP A 230 11.36 13.19 -10.66
C ASP A 230 12.18 13.32 -9.36
N ARG A 231 11.51 13.25 -8.20
CA ARG A 231 12.15 13.22 -6.88
C ARG A 231 12.79 11.85 -6.60
N PRO A 232 14.00 11.79 -5.99
CA PRO A 232 14.57 10.55 -5.48
C PRO A 232 13.64 9.86 -4.49
N VAL A 233 13.50 8.53 -4.57
CA VAL A 233 12.58 7.80 -3.69
C VAL A 233 12.98 7.86 -2.21
N ALA A 234 14.27 8.07 -1.90
CA ALA A 234 14.74 8.28 -0.53
C ALA A 234 14.29 9.60 0.09
N ASP A 235 13.93 10.60 -0.73
CA ASP A 235 13.47 11.92 -0.26
C ASP A 235 11.95 11.97 -0.01
N LEU A 236 11.24 10.87 -0.30
CA LEU A 236 9.83 10.73 0.00
C LEU A 236 9.66 10.43 1.50
N ASP A 237 9.26 11.42 2.29
CA ASP A 237 9.04 11.24 3.72
C ASP A 237 7.83 10.32 3.94
N PRO A 238 8.00 9.13 4.52
CA PRO A 238 6.89 8.22 4.76
C PRO A 238 5.97 8.75 5.86
N LEU A 239 6.45 9.64 6.75
CA LEU A 239 5.68 10.10 7.89
C LEU A 239 4.58 11.07 7.45
N VAL A 240 3.36 10.83 7.94
CA VAL A 240 2.25 11.74 7.65
C VAL A 240 2.45 13.08 8.37
N PRO A 241 1.85 14.19 7.90
CA PRO A 241 1.99 15.50 8.54
C PRO A 241 1.70 15.46 10.05
N GLY A 242 2.64 15.97 10.86
CA GLY A 242 2.55 16.00 12.33
C GLY A 242 3.02 14.72 13.04
N GLU A 243 3.20 13.60 12.33
CA GLU A 243 3.65 12.34 12.93
C GLU A 243 5.08 12.44 13.50
N ARG A 244 5.96 13.16 12.79
CA ARG A 244 7.34 13.42 13.24
C ARG A 244 7.37 14.14 14.59
N ASP A 245 6.50 15.14 14.80
CA ASP A 245 6.45 15.89 16.06
C ASP A 245 5.96 15.03 17.22
N VAL A 246 4.99 14.14 16.96
CA VAL A 246 4.50 13.16 17.95
C VAL A 246 5.63 12.20 18.36
N LEU A 247 6.36 11.64 17.38
CA LEU A 247 7.47 10.72 17.63
C LEU A 247 8.60 11.40 18.41
N LEU A 248 8.99 12.62 18.01
CA LEU A 248 10.00 13.39 18.72
C LEU A 248 9.54 13.80 20.12
N GLY A 249 8.25 14.06 20.32
CA GLY A 249 7.66 14.34 21.62
C GLY A 249 7.78 13.17 22.61
N GLN A 250 7.63 11.93 22.13
CA GLN A 250 7.78 10.72 22.95
C GLN A 250 9.23 10.49 23.40
N GLY A 251 10.20 10.83 22.55
CA GLY A 251 11.63 10.60 22.80
C GLY A 251 12.34 11.63 23.70
N ARG A 252 11.72 12.79 23.99
CA ARG A 252 12.36 13.88 24.74
C ARG A 252 12.47 13.63 26.25
N GLY A 253 11.68 12.71 26.80
CA GLY A 253 11.63 12.46 28.24
C GLY A 253 11.12 13.67 29.03
N THR A 254 11.27 13.64 30.35
CA THR A 254 10.93 14.79 31.20
C THR A 254 12.01 15.86 31.05
N ASP A 255 11.61 17.09 30.71
CA ASP A 255 12.52 18.22 30.74
C ASP A 255 13.00 18.44 32.19
N ARG A 256 14.32 18.37 32.39
CA ARG A 256 14.95 18.53 33.70
C ARG A 256 15.95 19.66 33.60
N PRO A 257 15.91 20.64 34.51
CA PRO A 257 16.92 21.68 34.53
C PRO A 257 18.31 21.03 34.69
N PRO A 258 19.35 21.58 34.02
CA PRO A 258 20.69 21.07 34.18
C PRO A 258 21.11 21.15 35.66
N PRO A 259 21.92 20.20 36.14
CA PRO A 259 22.37 20.21 37.53
C PRO A 259 23.13 21.50 37.82
N THR A 260 22.82 22.15 38.95
CA THR A 260 23.48 23.40 39.40
C THR A 260 24.93 23.20 39.83
N ARG A 261 25.38 21.95 39.95
CA ARG A 261 26.75 21.57 40.27
C ARG A 261 27.26 20.58 39.24
N THR A 262 28.53 20.70 38.92
CA THR A 262 29.25 19.65 38.19
C THR A 262 29.40 18.41 39.08
N ALA A 263 29.61 17.24 38.46
CA ALA A 263 29.83 16.00 39.21
C ALA A 263 30.99 16.12 40.23
N PRO A 264 32.16 16.73 39.90
CA PRO A 264 33.22 16.94 40.88
C PRO A 264 32.82 17.83 42.06
N GLU A 265 32.03 18.88 41.83
CA GLU A 265 31.55 19.75 42.91
C GLU A 265 30.54 19.04 43.82
N ALA A 266 29.65 18.23 43.24
CA ALA A 266 28.71 17.41 43.99
C ALA A 266 29.44 16.40 44.89
N VAL A 267 30.48 15.74 44.36
CA VAL A 267 31.34 14.80 45.11
C VAL A 267 32.10 15.52 46.23
N ARG A 268 32.73 16.67 45.95
CA ARG A 268 33.42 17.46 47.00
C ARG A 268 32.47 17.91 48.11
N ALA A 269 31.28 18.39 47.75
CA ALA A 269 30.27 18.81 48.72
C ALA A 269 29.76 17.62 49.56
N TRP A 270 29.61 16.44 48.95
CA TRP A 270 29.24 15.22 49.68
C TRP A 270 30.33 14.80 50.68
N ALA A 271 31.58 14.69 50.21
CA ALA A 271 32.73 14.32 51.04
C ALA A 271 32.92 15.27 52.23
N ALA A 272 32.69 16.58 52.05
CA ALA A 272 32.75 17.56 53.13
C ALA A 272 31.63 17.39 54.18
N ARG A 273 30.44 16.94 53.78
CA ARG A 273 29.30 16.73 54.71
C ARG A 273 29.38 15.40 55.47
N THR A 274 29.90 14.36 54.83
CA THR A 274 29.94 13.00 55.41
C THR A 274 31.34 12.38 55.24
N PRO A 275 32.37 12.92 55.92
CA PRO A 275 33.77 12.55 55.68
C PRO A 275 34.14 11.12 56.07
N HIS A 276 33.28 10.42 56.82
CA HIS A 276 33.52 9.06 57.31
C HIS A 276 32.46 8.06 56.81
N ALA A 277 31.54 8.49 55.95
CA ALA A 277 30.59 7.58 55.31
C ALA A 277 31.30 6.86 54.16
N VAL A 278 31.16 5.53 54.10
CA VAL A 278 31.65 4.67 53.01
C VAL A 278 30.60 4.58 51.92
#